data_AF-F3CFF1-F1
#
_entry.id   AF-F3CFF1-F1
#
_cell.length_a   1.000
_cell.length_b   1.000
_cell.length_c   1.000
_cell.angle_alpha   90.00
_cell.angle_beta   90.00
_cell.angle_gamma   90.00
#
_symmetry.space_group_name_H-M   'P 1'
#
loop_
_entity.id
_entity.type
_entity.pdbx_description
1 polymer ?
#
loop_
_entity_poly.entity_id
_entity_poly.type
_entity_poly.pdbx_seq_one_letter_code
_entity_poly.pdbx_strand_id
1 'polypeptide(L)'
;ANGVSFVSRREHHDWGIALHIEGRALRPEQLREALQMRFSEAERFRNYFLFLDVQRDFVVWHAVSDAPDAVTNLDDIRRHELMLAGLEHLA
;
A
#
# COMPACT_ATOMS: atom_id res chain seq x y z
N ALA A 1 8.11 11.15 -5.76
CA ALA A 1 9.40 10.94 -5.09
C ALA A 1 10.21 9.92 -5.88
N ASN A 2 11.55 9.99 -5.90
CA ASN A 2 12.35 8.96 -6.55
C ASN A 2 12.20 7.63 -5.81
N GLY A 3 11.98 6.53 -6.55
CA GLY A 3 11.83 5.18 -5.98
C GLY A 3 10.49 4.92 -5.29
N VAL A 4 9.47 5.73 -5.55
CA VAL A 4 8.08 5.50 -5.09
C VAL A 4 7.17 5.50 -6.31
N SER A 5 6.37 4.44 -6.48
CA SER A 5 5.47 4.31 -7.63
C SER A 5 4.18 3.57 -7.28
N PHE A 6 3.12 3.83 -8.03
CA PHE A 6 1.92 2.99 -8.00
C PHE A 6 1.96 2.04 -9.18
N VAL A 7 1.69 0.76 -8.92
CA VAL A 7 1.69 -0.30 -9.94
C VAL A 7 0.45 -1.17 -9.80
N SER A 8 -0.06 -1.68 -10.92
CA SER A 8 -1.02 -2.78 -10.89
C SER A 8 -0.25 -4.08 -10.64
N ARG A 9 -0.68 -4.84 -9.64
CA ARG A 9 -0.02 -6.09 -9.25
C ARG A 9 -1.05 -7.12 -8.83
N ARG A 10 -0.80 -8.37 -9.23
CA ARG A 10 -1.60 -9.51 -8.81
C ARG A 10 -0.98 -10.14 -7.58
N GLU A 11 -1.73 -10.18 -6.48
CA GLU A 11 -1.34 -10.80 -5.23
C GLU A 11 -2.48 -11.70 -4.74
N HIS A 12 -2.17 -12.84 -4.12
CA HIS A 12 -3.17 -13.76 -3.56
C HIS A 12 -4.33 -14.15 -4.53
N HIS A 13 -4.03 -14.22 -5.83
CA HIS A 13 -4.97 -14.47 -6.94
C HIS A 13 -5.83 -13.29 -7.40
N ASP A 14 -5.82 -12.16 -6.69
CA ASP A 14 -6.60 -10.96 -7.01
C ASP A 14 -5.74 -9.88 -7.67
N TRP A 15 -6.36 -9.06 -8.53
CA TRP A 15 -5.74 -7.83 -9.03
C TRP A 15 -5.91 -6.70 -8.03
N GLY A 16 -4.87 -5.88 -7.88
CA GLY A 16 -4.92 -4.72 -7.02
C GLY A 16 -3.96 -3.63 -7.46
N ILE A 17 -4.01 -2.54 -6.72
CA ILE A 17 -3.03 -1.47 -6.79
C ILE A 17 -2.05 -1.67 -5.64
N ALA A 18 -0.78 -1.39 -5.92
CA ALA A 18 0.27 -1.35 -4.92
C ALA A 18 1.01 -0.02 -4.99
N LEU A 19 1.22 0.58 -3.82
CA LEU A 19 2.31 1.52 -3.59
C LEU A 19 3.60 0.72 -3.39
N HIS A 20 4.53 0.90 -4.31
CA HIS A 20 5.84 0.27 -4.32
C HIS A 20 6.92 1.30 -3.97
N ILE A 21 7.69 1.00 -2.92
CA ILE A 21 8.78 1.83 -2.42
C ILE A 21 10.06 1.00 -2.51
N GLU A 22 10.95 1.40 -3.41
CA GLU A 22 12.24 0.75 -3.60
C GLU A 22 13.01 0.71 -2.27
N GLY A 23 13.70 -0.39 -1.98
CA GLY A 23 14.44 -0.58 -0.73
C GLY A 23 15.48 0.52 -0.45
N ARG A 24 16.01 1.17 -1.50
CA ARG A 24 16.90 2.33 -1.39
C ARG A 24 16.21 3.65 -0.99
N ALA A 25 14.90 3.75 -1.24
CA ALA A 25 14.06 4.90 -0.89
C ALA A 25 13.33 4.68 0.45
N LEU A 26 13.35 3.46 0.98
CA LEU A 26 12.77 3.10 2.27
C LEU A 26 13.55 3.77 3.41
N ARG A 27 12.87 4.60 4.21
CA ARG A 27 13.49 5.18 5.40
C ARG A 27 13.67 4.11 6.48
N PRO A 28 14.72 4.20 7.31
CA PRO A 28 14.76 3.49 8.58
C PRO A 28 13.43 3.72 9.32
N GLU A 29 12.93 2.68 10.00
CA GLU A 29 11.64 2.68 10.72
C GLU A 29 10.35 2.72 9.89
N GLN A 30 10.36 3.10 8.61
CA GLN A 30 9.14 3.29 7.81
C GLN A 30 8.24 2.05 7.78
N LEU A 31 8.82 0.85 7.64
CA LEU A 31 8.07 -0.41 7.72
C LEU A 31 7.46 -0.62 9.11
N ARG A 32 8.20 -0.31 10.18
CA ARG A 32 7.73 -0.47 11.57
C ARG A 32 6.54 0.45 11.84
N GLU A 33 6.65 1.71 11.43
CA GLU A 33 5.60 2.72 11.58
C GLU A 33 4.35 2.33 10.78
N ALA A 34 4.53 1.87 9.55
CA ALA A 34 3.44 1.40 8.69
C ALA A 34 2.69 0.21 9.32
N LEU A 35 3.43 -0.77 9.85
CA LEU A 35 2.85 -1.90 10.56
C LEU A 35 2.12 -1.45 11.84
N GLN A 36 2.72 -0.55 12.62
CA GLN A 36 2.07 -0.01 13.82
C GLN A 36 0.74 0.66 13.48
N MET A 37 0.70 1.50 12.45
CA MET A 37 -0.52 2.15 11.99
C MET A 37 -1.56 1.14 11.51
N ARG A 38 -1.15 0.18 10.67
CA ARG A 38 -2.00 -0.89 10.15
C ARG A 38 -2.69 -1.69 11.26
N PHE A 39 -2.01 -1.95 12.38
CA PHE A 39 -2.58 -2.67 13.52
C PHE A 39 -3.33 -1.77 14.51
N SER A 40 -2.93 -0.51 14.66
CA SER A 40 -3.62 0.44 15.55
C SER A 40 -4.98 0.85 15.00
N GLU A 41 -5.11 0.98 13.67
CA GLU A 41 -6.35 1.30 12.96
C GLU A 41 -6.82 0.08 12.14
N ALA A 42 -6.89 -1.08 12.77
CA ALA A 42 -7.09 -2.37 12.10
C ALA A 42 -8.34 -2.43 11.22
N GLU A 43 -9.45 -1.82 11.63
CA GLU A 43 -10.70 -1.78 10.85
C GLU A 43 -10.57 -0.92 9.60
N ARG A 44 -9.95 0.25 9.72
CA ARG A 44 -9.76 1.18 8.60
C ARG A 44 -8.85 0.58 7.53
N PHE A 45 -7.79 -0.09 7.96
CA PHE A 45 -6.78 -0.63 7.05
C PHE A 45 -6.94 -2.13 6.79
N ARG A 46 -8.09 -2.73 7.14
CA ARG A 46 -8.30 -4.19 7.11
C ARG A 46 -7.93 -4.86 5.78
N ASN A 47 -8.14 -4.17 4.66
CA ASN A 47 -7.93 -4.69 3.30
C ASN A 47 -6.57 -4.29 2.71
N TYR A 48 -5.70 -3.63 3.49
CA TYR A 48 -4.35 -3.28 3.06
C TYR A 48 -3.36 -4.31 3.59
N PHE A 49 -2.55 -4.82 2.67
CA PHE A 49 -1.50 -5.79 2.93
C PHE A 49 -0.14 -5.13 2.80
N LEU A 50 0.71 -5.33 3.82
CA LEU A 50 2.04 -4.73 3.91
C LEU A 50 3.06 -5.87 3.88
N PHE A 51 4.01 -5.79 2.94
CA PHE A 51 5.05 -6.81 2.83
C PHE A 51 6.33 -6.26 2.21
N LEU A 52 7.42 -7.01 2.39
CA LEU A 52 8.65 -6.84 1.62
C LEU A 52 8.64 -7.86 0.49
N ASP A 53 8.88 -7.41 -0.74
CA ASP A 53 9.00 -8.33 -1.87
C ASP A 53 10.41 -8.94 -1.96
N VAL A 54 10.66 -9.73 -3.01
CA VAL A 54 11.94 -10.44 -3.21
C VAL A 54 13.14 -9.50 -3.36
N GLN A 55 12.93 -8.25 -3.77
CA GLN A 55 13.96 -7.21 -3.86
C GLN A 55 14.14 -6.43 -2.55
N ARG A 56 13.35 -6.78 -1.52
CA ARG A 56 13.21 -6.03 -0.27
C ARG A 56 12.62 -4.64 -0.46
N ASP A 57 11.83 -4.46 -1.52
CA ASP A 57 11.04 -3.27 -1.69
C ASP A 57 9.82 -3.35 -0.78
N PHE A 58 9.44 -2.21 -0.20
CA PHE A 58 8.28 -2.13 0.66
C PHE A 58 7.02 -1.90 -0.18
N VAL A 59 6.05 -2.79 0.00
CA VAL A 59 4.81 -2.81 -0.75
C VAL A 59 3.63 -2.64 0.20
N VAL A 60 2.78 -1.66 -0.10
CA VAL A 60 1.43 -1.56 0.44
C VAL A 60 0.49 -1.89 -0.70
N TRP A 61 -0.32 -2.94 -0.57
CA TRP A 61 -1.21 -3.44 -1.63
C TRP A 61 -2.66 -3.47 -1.16
N HIS A 62 -3.57 -3.16 -2.08
CA HIS A 62 -5.01 -3.25 -1.88
C HIS A 62 -5.67 -3.87 -3.12
N ALA A 63 -6.51 -4.89 -2.90
CA ALA A 63 -7.29 -5.52 -3.98
C ALA A 63 -8.26 -4.51 -4.60
N VAL A 64 -8.38 -4.51 -5.93
CA VAL A 64 -9.45 -3.78 -6.61
C VAL A 64 -10.52 -4.82 -6.94
N SER A 65 -11.71 -4.66 -6.36
CA SER A 65 -12.79 -5.61 -6.59
C SER A 65 -13.25 -5.52 -8.04
N ASP A 66 -13.23 -6.67 -8.73
CA ASP A 66 -13.75 -6.81 -10.10
C ASP A 66 -15.27 -7.10 -10.12
N ALA A 67 -15.91 -7.06 -8.94
CA ALA A 67 -17.35 -7.24 -8.83
C ALA A 67 -18.10 -6.07 -9.47
N PRO A 68 -19.13 -6.33 -10.30
CA PRO A 68 -19.80 -5.31 -11.12
C PRO A 68 -20.41 -4.15 -10.32
N ASP A 69 -20.79 -4.40 -9.06
CA ASP A 69 -21.44 -3.41 -8.19
C ASP A 69 -20.48 -2.81 -7.14
N ALA A 70 -19.22 -3.23 -7.12
CA ALA A 70 -18.24 -2.73 -6.16
C ALA A 70 -17.67 -1.39 -6.65
N VAL A 71 -18.13 -0.29 -6.05
CA VAL A 71 -17.53 1.03 -6.27
C VAL A 71 -16.16 1.06 -5.58
N THR A 72 -15.11 0.74 -6.32
CA THR A 72 -13.74 0.89 -5.83
C THR A 72 -13.25 2.31 -6.10
N ASN A 73 -13.08 3.12 -5.05
CA ASN A 73 -12.53 4.46 -5.17
C ASN A 73 -10.99 4.42 -5.15
N LEU A 74 -10.37 4.54 -6.32
CA LEU A 74 -8.91 4.50 -6.47
C LEU A 74 -8.21 5.67 -5.77
N ASP A 75 -8.83 6.84 -5.68
CA ASP A 75 -8.24 7.99 -4.98
C ASP A 75 -8.19 7.77 -3.48
N ASP A 76 -9.20 7.09 -2.92
CA ASP A 76 -9.19 6.72 -1.50
C ASP A 76 -8.16 5.63 -1.22
N ILE A 77 -8.01 4.64 -2.11
CA ILE A 77 -6.95 3.63 -2.00
C ILE A 77 -5.59 4.29 -2.00
N ARG A 78 -5.31 5.14 -3.01
CA ARG A 78 -4.05 5.89 -3.12
C ARG A 78 -3.73 6.66 -1.85
N ARG A 79 -4.71 7.37 -1.29
CA ARG A 79 -4.54 8.19 -0.10
C ARG A 79 -4.21 7.34 1.13
N HIS A 80 -4.88 6.20 1.30
CA HIS A 80 -4.60 5.30 2.41
C HIS A 80 -3.25 4.58 2.27
N GLU A 81 -2.84 4.20 1.06
CA GLU A 81 -1.51 3.62 0.82
C GLU A 81 -0.42 4.62 1.20
N LEU A 82 -0.55 5.88 0.79
CA LEU A 82 0.38 6.95 1.17
C LEU A 82 0.39 7.20 2.68
N MET A 83 -0.78 7.20 3.33
CA MET A 83 -0.88 7.35 4.78
C MET A 83 -0.18 6.20 5.52
N LEU A 84 -0.43 4.95 5.13
CA LEU A 84 0.23 3.79 5.71
C LEU A 84 1.75 3.84 5.52
N ALA A 85 2.23 4.36 4.40
CA ALA A 85 3.66 4.51 4.14
C ALA A 85 4.30 5.75 4.78
N GLY A 86 3.56 6.60 5.49
CA GLY A 86 4.08 7.88 6.01
C GLY A 86 4.53 8.82 4.87
N LEU A 87 3.78 8.82 3.77
CA LEU A 87 3.96 9.59 2.54
C LEU A 87 2.71 10.44 2.21
N GLU A 88 1.85 10.72 3.17
CA GLU A 88 0.61 11.50 3.03
C GLU A 88 0.84 12.92 2.50
N HIS A 89 2.06 13.45 2.63
CA HIS A 89 2.47 14.71 2.03
C HIS A 89 2.56 14.66 0.49
N LEU A 90 2.43 13.48 -0.12
CA LEU A 90 2.39 13.26 -1.57
C LEU A 90 0.95 13.04 -2.09
N ALA A 91 -0.07 13.12 -1.23
CA ALA A 91 -1.45 12.78 -1.54
C ALA A 91 -2.16 13.81 -2.45
#